data_AF-A0A375G5V7-F1
#
_entry.id   AF-A0A375G5V7-F1
#
_cell.length_a   1.000
_cell.length_b   1.000
_cell.length_c   1.000
_cell.angle_alpha   90.00
_cell.angle_beta   90.00
_cell.angle_gamma   90.00
#
_symmetry.space_group_name_H-M   'P 1'
#
loop_
_entity.id
_entity.type
_entity.pdbx_description
1 polymer ?
#
loop_
_entity_poly.entity_id
_entity_poly.type
_entity_poly.pdbx_seq_one_letter_code
_entity_poly.pdbx_strand_id
1 'polypeptide(L)' 'MAMYESEITQFLKQLKQERPTLEAEQRDGRALLWDKAPIDLEERARAQASRVAQKPYVYSQDN' A
#
# COMPACT_ATOMS: atom_id res chain seq x y z
N MET A 1 12.81 40.73 -3.00
CA MET A 1 13.46 39.44 -2.70
C MET A 1 12.77 38.38 -3.52
N ALA A 2 13.45 37.68 -4.42
CA ALA A 2 12.89 36.43 -4.94
C ALA A 2 12.86 35.42 -3.79
N MET A 3 11.74 34.71 -3.60
CA MET A 3 11.70 33.61 -2.64
C MET A 3 12.69 32.53 -3.09
N TYR A 4 13.55 32.07 -2.18
CA TYR A 4 14.42 30.94 -2.46
C TYR A 4 13.57 29.69 -2.70
N GLU A 5 13.85 29.01 -3.80
CA GLU A 5 13.29 27.69 -4.12
C GLU A 5 14.43 26.68 -4.16
N SER A 6 14.27 25.55 -3.47
CA SER A 6 15.28 24.50 -3.44
C SER A 6 15.48 23.86 -4.81
N GLU A 7 16.71 23.41 -5.08
CA GLU A 7 17.06 22.72 -6.33
C GLU A 7 16.16 21.49 -6.58
N ILE A 8 15.81 20.76 -5.52
CA ILE A 8 14.89 19.61 -5.61
C ILE A 8 13.51 20.05 -6.09
N THR A 9 13.00 21.20 -5.63
CA THR A 9 11.68 21.67 -6.05
C THR A 9 11.70 22.09 -7.53
N GLN A 10 12.75 22.76 -7.97
CA GLN A 10 12.95 23.13 -9.37
C GLN A 10 13.02 21.87 -10.26
N PHE A 11 13.80 20.86 -9.84
CA PHE A 11 13.88 19.56 -10.52
C PHE A 11 12.51 18.88 -10.64
N LEU A 12 11.75 18.79 -9.54
CA LEU A 12 10.43 18.17 -9.55
C LEU A 12 9.44 18.90 -10.47
N LYS A 13 9.50 20.24 -10.52
CA LYS A 13 8.70 21.04 -11.44
C LYS A 13 9.05 20.74 -12.90
N GLN A 14 10.34 20.73 -13.23
CA GLN A 14 10.81 20.43 -14.57
C GLN A 14 10.42 19.00 -14.99
N LEU A 15 10.61 18.01 -14.12
CA LEU A 15 10.23 16.62 -14.38
C LEU A 15 8.73 16.48 -14.71
N LYS A 16 7.86 17.18 -13.97
CA LYS A 16 6.42 17.15 -14.23
C LYS A 16 6.02 17.86 -15.53
N GLN A 17 6.75 18.90 -15.92
CA GLN A 17 6.56 19.59 -17.21
C GLN A 17 6.96 18.71 -18.39
N GLU A 18 8.11 18.04 -18.28
CA GLU A 18 8.62 17.12 -19.30
C GLU A 18 7.78 15.84 -19.41
N ARG A 19 7.16 15.40 -18.30
CA ARG A 19 6.35 14.17 -18.24
C ARG A 19 4.95 14.43 -17.67
N PRO A 20 4.02 15.00 -18.45
CA PRO A 20 2.66 15.28 -17.97
C PRO A 20 1.86 14.03 -17.58
N THR A 21 2.21 12.85 -18.10
CA THR A 21 1.57 11.55 -17.74
C THR A 21 2.04 10.99 -16.40
N LEU A 22 3.12 11.52 -15.83
CA LEU A 22 3.79 10.95 -14.66
C LEU A 22 2.86 10.77 -13.45
N GLU A 23 1.94 11.71 -13.20
CA GLU A 23 1.01 11.58 -12.09
C GLU A 23 -0.01 10.46 -12.28
N ALA A 24 -0.46 10.22 -13.51
CA ALA A 24 -1.34 9.10 -13.83
C ALA A 24 -0.61 7.78 -13.62
N GLU A 25 0.60 7.65 -14.19
CA GLU A 25 1.46 6.48 -14.00
C GLU A 25 1.76 6.19 -12.52
N GLN A 26 1.99 7.24 -11.72
CA GLN A 26 2.19 7.09 -10.27
C GLN A 26 0.92 6.61 -9.55
N ARG A 27 -0.28 7.09 -9.95
CA ARG A 27 -1.54 6.62 -9.39
C ARG A 27 -1.76 5.15 -9.74
N ASP A 28 -1.54 4.79 -11.01
CA ASP A 28 -1.69 3.42 -11.49
C ASP A 28 -0.70 2.47 -10.80
N GLY A 29 0.57 2.88 -10.69
CA GLY A 29 1.60 2.13 -9.97
C GLY A 29 1.27 1.94 -8.48
N ARG A 30 0.67 2.96 -7.84
CA ARG A 30 0.15 2.81 -6.46
C ARG A 30 -1.06 1.90 -6.40
N ALA A 31 -1.91 1.85 -7.42
CA ALA A 31 -3.10 1.00 -7.43
C ALA A 31 -2.74 -0.50 -7.59
N LEU A 32 -1.64 -0.84 -8.28
CA LEU A 32 -1.24 -2.22 -8.57
C LEU A 32 -1.21 -3.15 -7.35
N LEU A 33 -0.73 -2.66 -6.19
CA LEU A 33 -0.60 -3.50 -4.98
C LEU A 33 -1.87 -3.53 -4.12
N TRP A 34 -2.83 -2.67 -4.44
CA TRP A 34 -4.06 -2.44 -3.67
C TRP A 34 -5.31 -2.92 -4.37
N ASP A 35 -5.22 -3.38 -5.61
CA ASP A 35 -6.30 -4.08 -6.29
C ASP A 35 -6.51 -5.46 -5.63
N LYS A 36 -7.35 -5.47 -4.59
CA LYS A 36 -7.77 -6.70 -3.91
C LYS A 36 -9.06 -7.16 -4.58
N ALA A 37 -9.07 -8.41 -5.04
CA ALA A 37 -10.30 -9.05 -5.46
C ALA A 37 -11.36 -8.94 -4.34
N PRO A 38 -12.65 -8.81 -4.69
CA PRO A 38 -13.72 -8.87 -3.71
C PRO A 38 -13.59 -10.10 -2.82
N ILE A 39 -13.75 -9.90 -1.51
CA ILE A 39 -13.71 -11.02 -0.56
C ILE A 39 -15.04 -11.76 -0.69
N ASP A 40 -14.98 -13.06 -0.97
CA ASP A 40 -16.13 -13.94 -0.82
C ASP A 40 -16.50 -14.03 0.68
N LEU A 41 -17.71 -13.55 1.00
CA LEU A 41 -18.18 -13.49 2.38
C LEU A 41 -18.43 -14.87 2.98
N GLU A 42 -18.84 -15.85 2.18
CA GLU A 42 -19.02 -17.22 2.63
C GLU A 42 -17.67 -17.84 2.95
N GLU A 43 -16.69 -17.69 2.06
CA GLU A 43 -15.33 -18.17 2.30
C GLU A 43 -14.70 -17.52 3.54
N ARG A 44 -14.88 -16.21 3.70
CA ARG A 44 -14.42 -15.48 4.88
C ARG A 44 -15.06 -16.01 6.16
N ALA A 45 -16.35 -16.36 6.13
CA ALA A 45 -17.04 -16.94 7.27
C ALA A 45 -16.51 -18.35 7.59
N ARG A 46 -16.31 -19.19 6.57
CA ARG A 46 -15.72 -20.53 6.73
C ARG A 46 -14.31 -20.46 7.31
N ALA A 47 -13.45 -19.60 6.78
CA ALA A 47 -12.08 -19.41 7.28
C ALA A 47 -12.05 -18.96 8.75
N GLN A 48 -12.99 -18.09 9.16
CA GLN A 48 -13.14 -17.68 10.56
C GLN A 48 -13.61 -18.84 11.44
N ALA A 49 -14.60 -19.61 11.00
CA ALA A 49 -15.12 -20.76 11.73
C ALA A 49 -14.09 -21.89 11.88
N SER A 50 -13.21 -22.08 10.88
CA SER A 50 -12.14 -23.09 10.91
C SER A 50 -10.89 -22.66 11.69
N ARG A 51 -10.83 -21.43 12.21
CA ARG A 51 -9.63 -20.90 12.87
C ARG A 51 -9.38 -21.62 14.21
N VAL A 52 -8.21 -22.25 14.34
CA VAL A 52 -7.75 -22.82 15.61
C VAL A 52 -7.03 -21.74 16.41
N ALA A 53 -7.37 -21.61 17.70
CA ALA A 53 -6.69 -20.68 18.59
C ALA A 53 -5.21 -21.06 18.77
N GLN A 54 -4.30 -20.14 18.46
CA GLN A 54 -2.88 -20.32 18.68
C GLN A 54 -2.52 -19.86 20.10
N LYS A 55 -1.68 -20.63 20.80
CA LYS A 55 -1.14 -20.22 22.10
C LYS A 55 -0.38 -18.88 21.96
N PRO A 56 -0.45 -17.98 22.95
CA PRO A 56 0.32 -16.72 22.95
C PRO A 56 1.82 -16.95 22.76
N TYR A 57 2.32 -18.06 23.30
CA TYR A 57 3.68 -18.52 23.09
C TYR A 57 3.65 -19.98 22.59
N VAL A 58 4.01 -20.17 21.32
CA VAL A 58 3.90 -21.46 20.59
C VAL A 58 4.72 -22.56 21.28
N TYR A 59 5.80 -22.20 21.94
CA TYR A 59 6.69 -23.11 22.64
C TYR A 59 6.41 -23.21 24.15
N SER A 60 5.34 -22.58 24.64
CA SER A 60 4.96 -22.74 26.05
C SER A 60 4.48 -24.17 26.28
N GLN A 61 5.11 -24.83 27.24
CA GLN A 61 4.57 -26.06 27.82
C GLN A 61 3.41 -25.66 28.74
N ASP A 62 2.28 -26.36 28.64
CA ASP A 62 1.19 -26.23 29.61
C ASP A 62 1.58 -27.13 30.79
N ASN A 63 2.22 -26.56 31.80
CA ASN A 63 2.45 -27.26 33.08
C ASN A 63 1.19 -27.20 33.94
#